data_AF-A0A956TX67-F1
#
_entry.id   AF-A0A956TX67-F1
#
_cell.length_a   1.000
_cell.length_b   1.000
_cell.length_c   1.000
_cell.angle_alpha   90.00
_cell.angle_beta   90.00
_cell.angle_gamma   90.00
#
_symmetry.space_group_name_H-M   'P 1'
#
loop_
_entity.id
_entity.type
_entity.pdbx_description
1 polymer ?
#
loop_
_entity_poly.entity_id
_entity_poly.type
_entity_poly.pdbx_seq_one_letter_code
_entity_poly.pdbx_strand_id
1 'polypeptide(L)'
;MNGSSFGGRSLYQDYVVSVALKFAGDLLQILPLDEVYVTCHVELLNTQTGHKEVSPILSVHFVRDTFKRLNLSQLDPSDSLQNFNHSMSFKKTKGF
;
A
#
# COMPACT_ATOMS: atom_id res chain seq x y z
N MET A 1 -30.48 14.90 -2.14
CA MET A 1 -30.36 13.43 -2.05
C MET A 1 -28.91 13.09 -2.32
N ASN A 2 -28.09 13.01 -1.27
CA ASN A 2 -26.64 12.88 -1.40
C ASN A 2 -26.30 11.42 -1.66
N GLY A 3 -25.88 11.15 -2.90
CA GLY A 3 -25.36 9.85 -3.31
C GLY A 3 -24.12 9.52 -2.50
N SER A 4 -24.27 8.56 -1.59
CA SER A 4 -23.18 7.85 -0.94
C SER A 4 -22.33 7.18 -2.03
N SER A 5 -21.21 7.82 -2.37
CA SER A 5 -20.15 7.26 -3.21
C SER A 5 -19.45 6.17 -2.41
N PHE A 6 -19.98 4.95 -2.46
CA PHE A 6 -19.31 3.75 -1.96
C PHE A 6 -18.16 3.45 -2.95
N GLY A 7 -16.99 4.00 -2.65
CA GLY A 7 -15.81 4.02 -3.52
C GLY A 7 -15.27 2.62 -3.81
N GLY A 8 -15.40 2.17 -5.06
CA GLY A 8 -14.82 0.95 -5.58
C GLY A 8 -13.29 1.03 -5.68
N ARG A 9 -12.60 0.70 -4.60
CA ARG A 9 -11.16 0.39 -4.60
C ARG A 9 -10.98 -1.10 -4.87
N SER A 10 -9.94 -1.48 -5.62
CA SER A 10 -9.74 -2.88 -6.01
C SER A 10 -9.41 -3.70 -4.76
N LEU A 11 -10.07 -4.84 -4.53
CA LEU A 11 -9.77 -5.76 -3.42
C LEU A 11 -8.26 -6.06 -3.32
N TYR A 12 -7.58 -6.09 -4.46
CA TYR A 12 -6.14 -6.26 -4.54
C TYR A 12 -5.35 -5.11 -3.92
N GLN A 13 -5.75 -3.86 -4.18
CA GLN A 13 -5.13 -2.69 -3.59
C GLN A 13 -5.32 -2.70 -2.06
N ASP A 14 -6.55 -2.94 -1.59
CA ASP A 14 -6.84 -2.98 -0.15
C ASP A 14 -6.01 -4.08 0.55
N TYR A 15 -5.83 -5.23 -0.10
CA TYR A 15 -4.97 -6.31 0.38
C TYR A 15 -3.50 -5.88 0.49
N VAL A 16 -2.90 -5.37 -0.61
CA VAL A 16 -1.48 -5.00 -0.65
C VAL A 16 -1.16 -3.93 0.40
N VAL A 17 -2.05 -2.96 0.55
CA VAL A 17 -1.90 -1.87 1.53
C VAL A 17 -2.02 -2.38 2.96
N SER A 18 -2.97 -3.29 3.23
CA SER A 18 -3.13 -3.91 4.55
C SER A 18 -1.88 -4.70 4.95
N VAL A 19 -1.28 -5.44 4.02
CA VAL A 19 -0.03 -6.18 4.25
C VAL A 19 1.13 -5.22 4.55
N ALA A 20 1.27 -4.14 3.78
CA ALA A 20 2.32 -3.15 3.99
C ALA A 20 2.21 -2.47 5.37
N LEU A 21 0.99 -2.10 5.78
CA LEU A 21 0.72 -1.51 7.10
C LEU A 21 1.05 -2.48 8.24
N LYS A 22 0.62 -3.74 8.12
CA LYS A 22 0.92 -4.76 9.14
C LYS A 22 2.42 -4.97 9.28
N PHE A 23 3.13 -5.08 8.16
CA PHE A 23 4.57 -5.31 8.15
C PHE A 23 5.35 -4.13 8.73
N ALA A 24 4.98 -2.90 8.38
CA ALA A 24 5.57 -1.70 8.96
C ALA A 24 5.33 -1.63 10.48
N GLY A 25 4.12 -1.94 10.93
CA GLY A 25 3.78 -1.96 12.36
C GLY A 25 4.59 -2.98 13.15
N ASP A 26 4.73 -4.19 12.62
CA ASP A 26 5.52 -5.25 13.26
C ASP A 26 7.00 -4.87 13.34
N LEU A 27 7.58 -4.32 12.26
CA LEU A 27 8.97 -3.87 12.25
C LEU A 27 9.21 -2.72 13.22
N LEU A 28 8.33 -1.71 13.24
CA LEU A 28 8.41 -0.60 14.18
C LEU A 28 8.20 -1.07 15.63
N GLN A 29 7.45 -2.15 15.88
CA GLN A 29 7.24 -2.65 17.24
C GLN A 29 8.44 -3.46 17.74
N ILE A 30 9.05 -4.26 16.88
CA ILE A 30 10.15 -5.16 17.23
C ILE A 30 11.50 -4.42 17.26
N LEU A 31 11.72 -3.50 16.31
CA LEU A 31 13.00 -2.81 16.15
C LEU A 31 12.89 -1.35 16.62
N PRO A 32 13.94 -0.78 17.25
CA PRO A 32 13.99 0.62 17.64
C PRO A 32 14.30 1.54 16.44
N LEU A 33 13.56 1.39 15.34
CA LEU A 33 13.69 2.21 14.13
C LEU A 33 12.71 3.37 14.16
N ASP A 34 13.12 4.57 13.74
CA ASP A 34 12.20 5.73 13.64
C ASP A 34 11.43 5.77 12.32
N GLU A 35 11.93 5.10 11.30
CA GLU A 35 11.32 5.03 9.99
C GLU A 35 11.56 3.68 9.30
N VAL A 36 10.61 3.28 8.47
CA VAL A 36 10.68 2.03 7.68
C VAL A 36 10.15 2.33 6.28
N TYR A 37 10.87 1.87 5.27
CA TYR A 37 10.42 1.86 3.88
C TYR A 37 9.92 0.47 3.53
N VAL A 38 8.63 0.35 3.18
CA VAL A 38 8.05 -0.91 2.73
C VAL A 38 7.75 -0.82 1.25
N THR A 39 8.44 -1.65 0.47
CA THR A 39 8.20 -1.78 -0.97
C THR A 39 7.65 -3.17 -1.27
N CYS A 40 6.42 -3.22 -1.78
CA CYS A 40 5.80 -4.44 -2.25
C CYS A 40 6.13 -4.65 -3.72
N HIS A 41 6.57 -5.87 -4.04
CA HIS A 41 6.84 -6.30 -5.40
C HIS A 41 5.86 -7.39 -5.81
N VAL A 42 5.53 -7.45 -7.10
CA VAL A 42 4.80 -8.57 -7.69
C VAL A 42 5.48 -8.98 -8.98
N GLU A 43 5.39 -10.28 -9.29
CA GLU A 43 5.76 -10.77 -10.61
C GLU A 43 4.66 -10.41 -11.61
N LEU A 44 4.97 -9.49 -12.53
CA LEU A 44 4.11 -9.15 -13.65
C LEU A 44 4.65 -9.82 -14.91
N LEU A 45 3.75 -10.33 -15.75
CA LEU A 45 4.11 -10.79 -17.08
C LEU A 45 4.47 -9.58 -17.94
N ASN A 46 5.71 -9.49 -18.40
CA ASN A 46 6.09 -8.54 -19.43
C ASN A 46 5.54 -9.06 -20.76
N THR A 47 4.51 -8.39 -21.29
CA THR A 47 3.82 -8.80 -22.52
C THR A 47 4.68 -8.62 -23.79
N GLN A 48 5.80 -7.90 -23.71
CA GLN A 48 6.73 -7.72 -24.83
C GLN A 48 7.78 -8.84 -24.89
N THR A 49 8.19 -9.38 -23.74
CA THR A 49 9.25 -10.40 -23.66
C THR A 49 8.70 -11.80 -23.32
N GLY A 50 7.47 -11.90 -22.82
CA GLY A 50 6.85 -13.14 -22.35
C GLY A 50 7.40 -13.64 -21.01
N HIS A 51 8.31 -12.89 -20.38
CA HIS A 51 8.93 -13.25 -19.11
C HIS A 51 8.22 -12.56 -17.93
N LYS A 52 8.25 -13.22 -16.76
CA LYS A 52 7.79 -12.60 -15.52
C LYS A 52 8.90 -11.71 -14.97
N GLU A 53 8.55 -10.47 -14.65
CA GLU A 53 9.48 -9.48 -14.08
C GLU A 53 8.96 -9.01 -12.73
N VAL A 54 9.88 -8.90 -11.77
CA VAL A 54 9.58 -8.40 -10.43
C VAL A 54 9.44 -6.89 -10.49
N SER A 55 8.20 -6.40 -10.39
CA SER A 55 7.87 -4.98 -10.49
C SER A 55 7.40 -4.44 -9.13
N PRO A 56 7.90 -3.27 -8.69
CA PRO A 56 7.39 -2.62 -7.48
C PRO A 56 5.98 -2.08 -7.76
N ILE A 57 5.02 -2.49 -6.93
CA ILE A 57 3.61 -2.08 -7.06
C ILE A 57 3.17 -1.06 -6.01
N LEU A 58 3.89 -1.01 -4.90
CA LEU A 58 3.65 -0.07 -3.80
C LEU A 58 4.98 0.20 -3.12
N SER A 59 5.28 1.47 -2.85
CA SER A 59 6.36 1.84 -1.94
C SER A 59 5.83 2.92 -0.99
N VAL A 60 5.98 2.69 0.31
CA VAL A 60 5.48 3.58 1.36
C VAL A 60 6.57 3.82 2.38
N HIS A 61 6.75 5.09 2.74
CA HIS A 61 7.60 5.52 3.84
C HIS A 61 6.77 5.68 5.11
N PHE A 62 7.03 4.82 6.10
CA PHE A 62 6.37 4.84 7.39
C PHE A 62 7.27 5.49 8.43
N VAL A 63 6.82 6.61 9.00
CA VAL A 63 7.48 7.27 10.14
C VAL A 63 6.79 6.86 11.42
N ARG A 64 7.55 6.43 12.43
CA ARG A 64 7.05 5.93 13.72
C ARG A 64 6.07 6.90 14.39
N ASP A 65 6.39 8.18 14.42
CA ASP A 65 5.53 9.18 15.06
C ASP A 65 4.18 9.31 14.36
N THR A 66 4.17 9.26 13.02
CA THR A 66 2.94 9.25 12.24
C THR A 66 2.18 7.94 12.45
N PHE A 67 2.89 6.80 12.48
CA PHE A 67 2.31 5.48 12.70
C PHE A 67 1.69 5.32 14.10
N LYS A 68 2.31 5.87 15.15
CA LYS A 68 1.76 5.88 16.52
C LYS A 68 0.51 6.75 16.65
N ARG A 69 0.41 7.82 15.87
CA ARG A 69 -0.78 8.71 15.83
C ARG A 69 -1.93 8.10 15.04
N LEU A 70 -1.67 7.07 14.25
CA LEU A 70 -2.68 6.38 13.45
C LEU A 70 -3.43 5.36 14.33
N ASN A 71 -4.74 5.57 14.48
CA ASN A 71 -5.62 4.62 15.14
C ASN A 71 -5.88 3.42 14.23
N LEU A 72 -4.98 2.42 14.26
CA LEU A 72 -5.05 1.22 13.42
C LEU A 72 -6.38 0.45 13.58
N SER A 73 -7.06 0.59 14.71
CA SER A 73 -8.37 -0.01 15.00
C SER A 73 -9.55 0.66 14.29
N GLN A 74 -9.39 1.87 13.76
CA GLN A 74 -10.44 2.61 13.01
C GLN A 74 -10.00 2.96 11.57
N LEU A 75 -8.88 2.40 11.12
CA LEU A 75 -8.27 2.75 9.85
C LEU A 75 -8.90 1.98 8.69
N ASP A 76 -9.53 2.72 7.79
CA ASP A 76 -9.79 2.25 6.44
C ASP A 76 -8.43 2.20 5.71
N PRO A 77 -7.93 1.01 5.29
CA PRO A 77 -6.61 0.81 4.70
C PRO A 77 -6.28 1.82 3.60
N SER A 78 -7.31 2.22 2.89
CA SER A 78 -7.24 3.02 1.71
C SER A 78 -7.40 4.53 1.95
N ASP A 79 -7.73 4.95 3.18
CA ASP A 79 -7.56 6.33 3.65
C ASP A 79 -6.22 6.52 4.39
N SER A 80 -5.66 5.43 4.95
CA SER A 80 -4.34 5.41 5.61
C SER A 80 -3.22 5.99 4.76
N LEU A 81 -3.19 5.61 3.47
CA LEU A 81 -2.07 5.96 2.59
C LEU A 81 -1.97 7.46 2.34
N GLN A 82 -3.07 8.21 2.41
CA GLN A 82 -3.03 9.67 2.23
C GLN A 82 -2.17 10.35 3.30
N ASN A 83 -2.02 9.72 4.47
CA ASN A 83 -1.19 10.23 5.58
C ASN A 83 0.30 9.91 5.42
N PHE A 84 0.69 9.19 4.36
CA PHE A 84 2.07 8.79 4.10
C PHE A 84 2.54 9.22 2.71
N ASN A 85 3.84 9.50 2.59
CA ASN A 85 4.46 9.63 1.28
C ASN A 85 4.50 8.24 0.63
N HIS A 86 3.60 8.01 -0.33
CA HIS A 86 3.44 6.74 -1.01
C HIS A 86 3.56 6.93 -2.52
N SER A 87 4.33 6.04 -3.15
CA SER A 87 4.37 5.94 -4.60
C SER A 87 3.67 4.65 -5.00
N MET A 88 2.46 4.79 -5.56
CA MET A 88 1.70 3.67 -6.11
C MET A 88 1.66 3.81 -7.62
N SER A 89 2.51 3.06 -8.31
CA SER A 89 2.51 2.98 -9.79
C SER A 89 1.47 1.97 -10.26
N PHE A 90 0.22 2.14 -9.84
CA PHE A 90 -0.88 1.33 -10.35
C PHE A 90 -1.44 1.99 -11.61
N LYS A 91 -0.76 1.77 -12.74
CA LYS A 91 -1.40 2.02 -14.02
C LYS A 91 -2.51 0.98 -14.14
N LYS A 92 -3.78 1.40 -14.01
CA LYS A 92 -4.89 0.72 -14.69
C LYS A 92 -4.58 0.78 -16.18
N THR A 93 -3.65 -0.05 -16.67
CA THR A 93 -3.50 -0.26 -18.10
C THR A 93 -4.82 -0.83 -18.56
N LYS A 94 -5.54 0.01 -19.28
CA LYS A 94 -6.77 -0.27 -20.00
C LYS A 94 -6.64 -1.62 -20.73
N GLY A 95 -7.68 -2.45 -20.62
CA GLY A 95 -7.98 -3.48 -21.62
C GLY A 95 -7.93 -4.90 -21.09
N PHE A 96 -9.10 -5.57 -21.15
CA PHE A 96 -9.20 -6.99 -21.47
C PHE A 96 -8.52 -7.28 -22.81
#